data_AF-A0A924P1G5-F1
#
_entry.id   AF-A0A924P1G5-F1
#
_cell.length_a   1.000
_cell.length_b   1.000
_cell.length_c   1.000
_cell.angle_alpha   90.00
_cell.angle_beta   90.00
_cell.angle_gamma   90.00
#
_symmetry.space_group_name_H-M   'P 1'
#
loop_
_entity.id
_entity.type
_entity.pdbx_description
1 polymer ?
#
loop_
_entity_poly.entity_id
_entity_poly.type
_entity_poly.pdbx_seq_one_letter_code
_entity_poly.pdbx_strand_id
1 'polypeptide(L)'
;MSKQLDLPVWKTAPFIRLLLPLMAGIVIQFYQQTPLDICIVAIAGFLLAYLLVMLLPLSLKFKLRWLQGIILNLLMAGMGMLFTWQNDVRHNPQWFGNFHHD
;
A
#
# COMPACT_ATOMS: atom_id res chain seq x y z
N MET A 1 -12.98 38.87 -15.73
CA MET A 1 -11.72 38.16 -15.42
C MET A 1 -12.09 36.89 -14.67
N SER A 2 -12.15 35.74 -15.36
CA SER A 2 -12.54 34.47 -14.73
C SER A 2 -11.47 34.07 -13.72
N LYS A 3 -11.85 34.03 -12.44
CA LYS A 3 -10.98 33.58 -11.35
C LYS A 3 -10.64 32.11 -11.62
N GLN A 4 -9.41 31.84 -12.08
CA GLN A 4 -8.93 30.46 -12.16
C GLN A 4 -8.86 29.94 -10.73
N LEU A 5 -9.78 29.05 -10.38
CA LEU A 5 -9.72 28.33 -9.14
C LEU A 5 -8.58 27.31 -9.28
N ASP A 6 -7.44 27.59 -8.67
CA ASP A 6 -6.37 26.62 -8.46
C ASP A 6 -6.89 25.51 -7.55
N LEU A 7 -7.53 24.52 -8.18
CA LEU A 7 -7.97 23.33 -7.50
C LEU A 7 -6.73 22.47 -7.24
N PRO A 8 -6.47 22.08 -5.98
CA PRO A 8 -5.32 21.25 -5.68
C PRO A 8 -5.44 19.91 -6.41
N VAL A 9 -4.31 19.39 -6.87
CA VAL A 9 -4.22 18.24 -7.80
C VAL A 9 -4.96 17.01 -7.27
N TRP A 10 -5.01 16.81 -5.95
CA TRP A 10 -5.76 15.70 -5.31
C TRP A 10 -7.30 15.81 -5.37
N LYS A 11 -7.85 16.96 -5.78
CA LYS A 11 -9.27 17.12 -6.12
C LYS A 11 -9.52 16.85 -7.60
N THR A 12 -8.56 17.18 -8.46
CA THR A 12 -8.62 16.94 -9.91
C THR A 12 -8.35 15.47 -10.25
N ALA A 13 -7.46 14.82 -9.49
CA ALA A 13 -6.98 13.46 -9.70
C ALA A 13 -7.08 12.66 -8.39
N PRO A 14 -8.22 12.00 -8.11
CA PRO A 14 -8.44 11.27 -6.86
C PRO A 14 -7.52 10.05 -6.69
N PHE A 15 -6.99 9.48 -7.78
CA PHE A 15 -6.06 8.35 -7.75
C PHE A 15 -4.73 8.66 -7.05
N ILE A 16 -4.31 9.93 -7.02
CA ILE A 16 -3.07 10.37 -6.35
C ILE A 16 -3.11 10.02 -4.87
N ARG A 17 -4.29 9.99 -4.26
CA ARG A 17 -4.46 9.61 -2.85
C ARG A 17 -4.10 8.15 -2.58
N LEU A 18 -4.26 7.27 -3.57
CA LEU A 18 -3.89 5.85 -3.50
C LEU A 18 -2.43 5.64 -3.95
N LEU A 19 -1.90 6.55 -4.77
CA LEU A 19 -0.50 6.51 -5.19
C LEU A 19 0.46 6.74 -4.02
N LEU A 20 0.14 7.69 -3.13
CA LEU A 20 0.97 8.01 -1.96
C LEU A 20 1.23 6.80 -1.05
N PRO A 21 0.22 6.05 -0.55
CA PRO A 21 0.46 4.87 0.27
C PRO A 21 1.17 3.76 -0.50
N LEU A 22 0.90 3.58 -1.80
CA LEU A 22 1.61 2.61 -2.64
C LEU A 22 3.12 2.92 -2.67
N MET A 23 3.49 4.17 -2.93
CA MET A 23 4.89 4.62 -2.91
C MET A 23 5.51 4.46 -1.52
N ALA A 24 4.76 4.76 -0.45
CA ALA A 24 5.23 4.54 0.92
C ALA A 24 5.58 3.06 1.17
N GLY A 25 4.74 2.14 0.68
CA GLY A 25 5.02 0.70 0.73
C GLY A 25 6.29 0.30 0.02
N ILE A 26 6.53 0.84 -1.19
CA ILE A 26 7.77 0.61 -1.94
C ILE A 26 8.99 1.05 -1.13
N VAL A 27 8.96 2.26 -0.57
CA VAL A 27 10.05 2.82 0.24
C VAL A 27 10.29 1.96 1.49
N ILE A 28 9.23 1.58 2.21
CA ILE A 28 9.35 0.73 3.40
C ILE A 28 10.01 -0.60 3.06
N GLN A 29 9.55 -1.28 2.01
CA GLN A 29 10.13 -2.56 1.59
C GLN A 29 11.60 -2.42 1.19
N PHE A 30 11.96 -1.33 0.50
CA PHE A 30 13.32 -1.09 0.06
C PHE A 30 14.32 -0.99 1.22
N TYR A 31 13.94 -0.33 2.31
CA TYR A 31 14.80 -0.18 3.49
C TYR A 31 14.71 -1.35 4.45
N GLN A 32 13.50 -1.85 4.72
CA GLN A 32 13.27 -2.83 5.78
C GLN A 32 13.38 -4.28 5.30
N GLN A 33 13.37 -4.52 3.99
CA GLN A 33 13.46 -5.85 3.37
C GLN A 33 12.54 -6.87 4.07
N THR A 34 11.28 -6.46 4.27
CA THR A 34 10.32 -7.28 5.01
C THR A 34 10.11 -8.62 4.28
N PRO A 35 10.12 -9.74 5.00
CA PRO A 35 9.96 -11.04 4.38
C PRO A 35 8.55 -11.20 3.79
N LEU A 36 8.44 -12.05 2.76
CA LEU A 36 7.22 -12.20 1.96
C LEU A 36 6.02 -12.70 2.78
N ASP A 37 6.27 -13.60 3.71
CA ASP A 37 5.26 -14.17 4.61
C ASP A 37 4.55 -13.08 5.42
N ILE A 38 5.31 -12.16 6.01
CA ILE A 38 4.76 -11.02 6.75
C ILE A 38 3.94 -10.13 5.82
N CYS A 39 4.43 -9.86 4.61
CA CYS A 39 3.70 -9.06 3.62
C CYS A 39 2.36 -9.70 3.24
N ILE A 40 2.35 -11.01 2.97
CA ILE A 40 1.13 -11.75 2.61
C ILE A 40 0.13 -11.77 3.77
N VAL A 41 0.58 -12.07 4.98
CA VAL A 41 -0.27 -12.10 6.18
C VAL A 41 -0.87 -10.72 6.45
N ALA A 42 -0.08 -9.65 6.33
CA ALA A 42 -0.57 -8.29 6.50
C ALA A 42 -1.63 -7.91 5.45
N ILE A 43 -1.38 -8.17 4.16
CA ILE A 43 -2.34 -7.90 3.08
C ILE A 43 -3.62 -8.69 3.30
N ALA A 44 -3.53 -9.99 3.61
CA ALA A 44 -4.68 -10.84 3.86
C ALA A 44 -5.50 -10.35 5.06
N GLY A 45 -4.83 -9.97 6.16
CA GLY A 45 -5.45 -9.41 7.35
C GLY A 45 -6.19 -8.10 7.07
N PHE A 46 -5.57 -7.17 6.35
CA PHE A 46 -6.22 -5.91 5.97
C PHE A 46 -7.37 -6.12 4.99
N LEU A 47 -7.24 -7.05 4.05
CA LEU A 47 -8.32 -7.40 3.12
C LEU A 47 -9.52 -7.98 3.88
N LEU A 48 -9.28 -8.90 4.81
CA LEU A 48 -10.32 -9.45 5.66
C LEU A 48 -11.00 -8.37 6.51
N ALA A 49 -10.22 -7.49 7.14
CA ALA A 49 -10.75 -6.36 7.90
C ALA A 49 -11.61 -5.44 7.03
N TYR A 50 -11.19 -5.15 5.80
CA TYR A 50 -11.95 -4.36 4.85
C TYR A 50 -13.30 -5.01 4.52
N LEU A 51 -13.30 -6.31 4.23
CA LEU A 51 -14.51 -7.09 3.94
C LEU A 51 -15.47 -7.14 5.13
N LEU A 52 -14.95 -7.32 6.35
CA LEU A 52 -15.76 -7.31 7.57
C LEU A 52 -16.46 -5.95 7.75
N VAL A 53 -15.75 -4.83 7.59
CA VAL A 53 -16.36 -3.49 7.66
C VAL A 53 -17.37 -3.28 6.52
N MET A 54 -17.15 -3.89 5.36
CA MET A 54 -18.11 -3.87 4.24
C MET A 54 -19.36 -4.72 4.52
N LEU A 55 -19.34 -5.66 5.45
CA LEU A 55 -20.52 -6.44 5.85
C LEU A 55 -21.37 -5.75 6.93
N LEU A 56 -20.85 -4.73 7.62
CA LEU A 56 -21.56 -4.04 8.68
C LEU A 56 -22.83 -3.31 8.18
N PRO A 57 -23.84 -3.09 9.05
CA PRO A 57 -25.04 -2.33 8.71
C PRO A 57 -24.70 -0.87 8.39
N LEU A 58 -25.55 -0.24 7.58
CA LEU A 58 -25.29 1.07 6.98
C LEU A 58 -24.97 2.15 8.03
N SER A 59 -25.68 2.15 9.16
CA SER A 59 -25.46 3.09 10.27
C SER A 59 -24.02 3.04 10.83
N LEU A 60 -23.47 1.84 11.01
CA LEU A 60 -22.10 1.63 11.49
C LEU A 60 -21.06 1.92 10.40
N LYS A 61 -21.36 1.58 9.14
CA LYS A 61 -20.49 1.91 8.00
C LYS A 61 -20.20 3.40 7.92
N PHE A 62 -21.21 4.25 8.07
CA PHE A 62 -21.02 5.71 8.06
C PHE A 62 -20.07 6.19 9.16
N LYS A 63 -20.13 5.61 10.36
CA LYS A 63 -19.23 5.92 11.47
C LYS A 63 -17.79 5.42 11.22
N LEU A 64 -17.64 4.27 10.54
CA LEU A 64 -16.36 3.63 10.26
C LEU A 64 -15.77 3.96 8.88
N ARG A 65 -16.32 4.94 8.16
CA ARG A 65 -15.82 5.37 6.83
C ARG A 65 -14.34 5.73 6.85
N TRP A 66 -13.89 6.41 7.91
CA TRP A 66 -12.48 6.76 8.04
C TRP A 66 -11.59 5.54 8.22
N LEU A 67 -12.05 4.53 8.96
CA LEU A 67 -11.35 3.25 9.13
C LEU A 67 -11.24 2.49 7.80
N GLN A 68 -12.30 2.46 6.98
CA GLN A 68 -12.21 1.91 5.62
C GLN A 68 -11.15 2.61 4.78
N GLY A 69 -11.06 3.94 4.87
CA GLY A 69 -10.01 4.72 4.21
C GLY A 69 -8.61 4.31 4.67
N ILE A 70 -8.39 4.18 5.98
CA ILE A 70 -7.10 3.75 6.53
C ILE A 70 -6.73 2.35 6.05
N ILE A 71 -7.66 1.39 6.15
CA ILE A 71 -7.43 0.00 5.71
C ILE A 71 -7.09 -0.05 4.21
N LEU A 72 -7.78 0.75 3.39
CA LEU A 72 -7.49 0.84 1.96
C LEU A 72 -6.09 1.39 1.69
N ASN A 73 -5.65 2.41 2.43
CA ASN A 73 -4.28 2.93 2.32
C ASN A 73 -3.25 1.86 2.72
N LEU A 74 -3.50 1.12 3.80
CA LEU A 74 -2.61 0.03 4.23
C LEU A 74 -2.54 -1.11 3.20
N LEU A 75 -3.66 -1.44 2.55
CA LEU A 75 -3.69 -2.39 1.43
C LEU A 75 -2.85 -1.91 0.25
N MET A 76 -2.95 -0.62 -0.12
CA MET A 76 -2.12 -0.04 -1.17
C MET A 76 -0.64 -0.08 -0.80
N ALA A 77 -0.28 0.25 0.44
CA ALA A 77 1.10 0.13 0.91
C ALA A 77 1.60 -1.31 0.85
N GLY A 78 0.81 -2.28 1.32
CA GLY A 78 1.15 -3.70 1.23
C GLY A 78 1.38 -4.16 -0.22
N MET A 79 0.56 -3.71 -1.17
CA MET A 79 0.79 -4.00 -2.60
C MET A 79 2.12 -3.43 -3.10
N GLY A 80 2.48 -2.21 -2.69
CA GLY A 80 3.77 -1.60 -3.04
C GLY A 80 4.96 -2.39 -2.49
N MET A 81 4.83 -2.91 -1.27
CA MET A 81 5.83 -3.80 -0.68
C MET A 81 5.97 -5.10 -1.48
N LEU A 82 4.84 -5.73 -1.84
CA LEU A 82 4.82 -6.98 -2.59
C LEU A 82 5.41 -6.84 -4.00
N PHE A 83 5.12 -5.74 -4.70
CA PHE A 83 5.74 -5.46 -6.00
C PHE A 83 7.24 -5.27 -5.90
N THR A 84 7.71 -4.59 -4.85
CA THR A 84 9.14 -4.37 -4.62
C THR A 84 9.84 -5.68 -4.31
N TRP A 85 9.24 -6.54 -3.47
CA TRP A 85 9.78 -7.86 -3.16
C TRP A 85 9.93 -8.74 -4.41
N GLN A 86 8.92 -8.77 -5.29
CA GLN A 86 8.97 -9.56 -6.53
C GLN A 86 10.10 -9.12 -7.49
N ASN A 87 10.43 -7.83 -7.49
CA ASN A 87 11.47 -7.27 -8.37
C ASN A 87 12.83 -7.13 -7.67
N ASP A 88 12.94 -7.58 -6.40
CA ASP A 88 14.18 -7.46 -5.65
C ASP A 88 15.19 -8.52 -6.11
N VAL A 89 16.23 -8.03 -6.78
CA VAL A 89 17.34 -8.83 -7.31
C VAL A 89 18.11 -9.56 -6.19
N ARG A 90 18.04 -9.09 -4.94
CA ARG A 90 18.72 -9.73 -3.80
C ARG A 90 18.15 -11.10 -3.44
N HIS A 91 16.90 -11.39 -3.81
CA HIS A 91 16.31 -12.72 -3.66
C HIS A 91 16.66 -13.66 -4.82
N ASN A 92 17.31 -13.15 -5.87
CA ASN A 92 17.78 -14.00 -6.95
C ASN A 92 19.04 -14.74 -6.47
N PRO A 93 19.10 -16.09 -6.55
CA PRO A 93 20.29 -16.85 -6.19
C PRO A 93 21.54 -16.42 -6.97
N GLN A 94 21.38 -15.85 -8.18
CA GLN A 94 22.47 -15.32 -9.00
C GLN A 94 22.89 -13.88 -8.66
N TRP A 95 22.44 -13.32 -7.53
CA TRP A 95 22.85 -11.99 -7.11
C TRP A 95 24.35 -11.94 -6.81
N PHE A 96 25.03 -10.91 -7.33
CA PHE A 96 26.48 -10.75 -7.22
C PHE A 96 27.00 -10.76 -5.77
N GLY A 97 26.18 -10.32 -4.81
CA GLY A 97 26.51 -10.40 -3.38
C GLY A 97 26.61 -11.83 -2.80
N ASN A 98 26.03 -12.84 -3.46
CA ASN A 98 26.19 -14.25 -3.08
C ASN A 98 27.51 -14.86 -3.59
N PHE A 99 28.18 -14.21 -4.55
CA PHE A 99 29.43 -14.68 -5.15
C PHE A 99 30.68 -14.13 -4.46
N HIS A 100 30.53 -13.19 -3.53
CA HIS A 100 31.61 -12.67 -2.70
C HIS A 100 31.55 -13.28 -1.30
N HIS A 101 31.92 -14.56 -1.21
CA HIS A 101 32.48 -15.13 0.02
C HIS A 101 33.99 -15.24 -0.21
N ASP A 102 34.75 -14.24 0.25
CA ASP A 102 36.17 -14.38 0.58
C ASP A 102 36.30 -14.43 2.11
#